data_AF-A0A7C2VM67-F1
#
_entry.id   AF-A0A7C2VM67-F1
#
_cell.length_a   1.000
_cell.length_b   1.000
_cell.length_c   1.000
_cell.angle_alpha   90.00
_cell.angle_beta   90.00
_cell.angle_gamma   90.00
#
_symmetry.space_group_name_H-M   'P 1'
#
loop_
_entity.id
_entity.type
_entity.pdbx_description
1 polymer ?
#
loop_
_entity_poly.entity_id
_entity_poly.type
_entity_poly.pdbx_seq_one_letter_code
_entity_poly.pdbx_strand_id
1 'polypeptide(L)' 'KKVTYGEIAEKIGRPKAARAVGNALKRNPLPIIIPCHRVVGSKTLGGFTGGVNVKKFLLTVEGAL' A
#
# COMPACT_ATOMS: atom_id res chain seq x y z
N LYS A 1 2.21 7.30 8.72
CA LYS A 1 3.48 7.01 7.98
C LYS A 1 3.18 6.06 6.81
N LYS A 2 3.67 6.37 5.61
CA LYS A 2 3.54 5.53 4.40
C LYS A 2 4.81 4.72 4.13
N VAL A 3 4.66 3.60 3.43
CA VAL A 3 5.77 2.74 2.96
C VAL A 3 5.54 2.34 1.52
N THR A 4 6.59 2.00 0.79
CA THR A 4 6.50 1.57 -0.60
C THR A 4 6.37 0.05 -0.71
N TYR A 5 5.84 -0.43 -1.83
CA TYR A 5 5.86 -1.87 -2.14
C TYR A 5 7.29 -2.46 -2.13
N GLY A 6 8.29 -1.67 -2.52
CA GLY A 6 9.71 -2.06 -2.50
C GLY A 6 10.24 -2.23 -1.08
N GLU A 7 9.98 -1.26 -0.19
CA GLU A 7 10.38 -1.35 1.22
C GLU A 7 9.75 -2.55 1.93
N ILE A 8 8.51 -2.92 1.61
CA ILE A 8 7.90 -4.15 2.14
C ILE A 8 8.61 -5.37 1.56
N ALA A 9 8.88 -5.39 0.26
CA ALA A 9 9.55 -6.49 -0.41
C ALA A 9 10.97 -6.74 0.19
N GLU A 10 11.70 -5.67 0.50
CA GLU A 10 12.98 -5.73 1.22
C GLU A 10 12.81 -6.30 2.63
N LYS A 11 11.84 -5.79 3.41
CA LYS A 11 11.59 -6.25 4.78
C LYS A 11 11.22 -7.73 4.89
N ILE A 12 10.59 -8.30 3.86
CA ILE A 12 10.25 -9.74 3.82
C ILE A 12 11.36 -10.61 3.19
N GLY A 13 12.56 -10.05 2.95
CA GLY A 13 13.69 -10.79 2.37
C GLY A 13 13.53 -11.13 0.89
N ARG A 14 12.63 -10.44 0.17
CA ARG A 14 12.38 -10.66 -1.27
C ARG A 14 12.43 -9.33 -2.05
N PRO A 15 13.58 -8.64 -2.17
CA PRO A 15 13.65 -7.27 -2.72
C PRO A 15 13.02 -7.09 -4.11
N LYS A 16 13.02 -8.13 -4.95
CA LYS A 16 12.44 -8.11 -6.30
C LYS A 16 10.92 -8.36 -6.33
N ALA A 17 10.27 -8.54 -5.17
CA ALA A 17 8.87 -8.97 -5.07
C ALA A 17 7.84 -7.83 -4.92
N ALA A 18 8.21 -6.57 -5.21
CA ALA A 18 7.30 -5.42 -5.04
C ALA A 18 5.94 -5.60 -5.74
N ARG A 19 5.92 -6.16 -6.96
CA ARG A 19 4.68 -6.45 -7.70
C ARG A 19 3.84 -7.53 -7.01
N ALA A 20 4.49 -8.57 -6.46
CA ALA A 20 3.81 -9.62 -5.70
C ALA A 20 3.21 -9.09 -4.39
N VAL A 21 3.91 -8.19 -3.69
CA VAL A 21 3.39 -7.48 -2.52
C VAL A 21 2.12 -6.70 -2.89
N GLY A 22 2.15 -5.95 -4.00
CA GLY A 22 0.97 -5.23 -4.49
C GLY A 22 -0.23 -6.15 -4.77
N ASN A 23 0.02 -7.30 -5.41
CA ASN A 23 -1.02 -8.30 -5.66
C ASN A 23 -1.58 -8.91 -4.37
N ALA A 24 -0.73 -9.19 -3.38
CA ALA A 24 -1.16 -9.71 -2.08
C ALA A 24 -2.05 -8.69 -1.34
N LEU A 25 -1.64 -7.42 -1.32
CA LEU A 25 -2.40 -6.34 -0.68
C LEU A 25 -3.74 -6.05 -1.37
N LYS A 26 -3.85 -6.26 -2.69
CA LYS A 26 -5.12 -6.16 -3.42
C LYS A 26 -6.16 -7.18 -2.92
N ARG A 27 -5.71 -8.34 -2.43
CA ARG A 27 -6.56 -9.42 -1.90
C ARG A 27 -6.79 -9.32 -0.39
N ASN A 28 -6.47 -8.18 0.23
CA ASN A 28 -6.69 -7.97 1.66
C ASN A 28 -8.20 -8.08 2.00
N PRO A 29 -8.62 -9.07 2.82
CA PRO A 29 -10.02 -9.26 3.18
C PRO A 29 -10.53 -8.21 4.19
N LEU A 30 -9.63 -7.51 4.88
CA LEU A 30 -9.96 -6.53 5.91
C LEU A 30 -9.23 -5.20 5.62
N PRO A 31 -9.68 -4.40 4.64
CA PRO A 31 -9.16 -3.07 4.41
C PRO A 31 -9.24 -2.21 5.68
N ILE A 32 -8.39 -1.19 5.79
CA ILE A 32 -8.29 -0.27 6.95
C ILE A 32 -7.67 -0.94 8.18
N ILE A 33 -8.21 -2.08 8.65
CA ILE A 33 -7.66 -2.85 9.78
C ILE A 33 -6.28 -3.39 9.42
N ILE A 34 -6.16 -4.06 8.28
CA ILE A 34 -4.87 -4.29 7.63
C ILE A 34 -4.64 -3.06 6.73
N PRO A 35 -3.66 -2.20 7.05
CA PRO A 35 -3.56 -0.85 6.48
C PRO A 35 -2.92 -0.86 5.09
N CYS A 36 -3.51 -1.59 4.14
CA CYS A 36 -3.00 -1.69 2.77
C CYS A 36 -3.07 -0.36 2.01
N HIS A 37 -3.86 0.62 2.47
CA HIS A 37 -3.86 2.00 1.95
C HIS A 37 -2.56 2.76 2.25
N ARG A 38 -1.80 2.37 3.29
CA ARG A 38 -0.50 2.97 3.65
C ARG A 38 0.66 2.53 2.75
N VAL A 39 0.41 1.55 1.88
CA VAL A 39 1.43 1.04 0.95
C VAL A 39 1.27 1.70 -0.41
N VAL A 40 2.31 2.41 -0.88
CA VAL A 40 2.29 3.21 -2.10
C VAL A 40 3.37 2.77 -3.11
N GLY A 41 3.28 3.25 -4.34
CA GLY A 41 4.39 3.16 -5.29
C GLY A 41 5.49 4.17 -4.94
N SER A 42 6.69 3.97 -5.49
CA SER A 42 7.80 4.93 -5.32
C SER A 42 7.53 6.31 -5.94
N LYS A 43 6.68 6.36 -6.96
CA LYS A 43 6.30 7.60 -7.68
C LYS A 43 4.79 7.83 -7.77
N THR A 44 3.97 6.91 -7.28
CA THR A 44 2.51 6.94 -7.44
C THR A 44 1.82 6.44 -6.19
N LEU A 45 0.55 6.83 -5.98
CA LEU A 45 -0.24 6.29 -4.86
C LEU A 45 -0.46 4.78 -4.98
N GLY A 46 -0.36 4.20 -6.18
CA GLY A 46 -0.67 2.79 -6.43
C GLY A 46 -2.17 2.48 -6.35
N GLY A 47 -2.49 1.19 -6.43
CA GLY A 47 -3.87 0.72 -6.36
C GLY A 47 -4.41 0.63 -4.93
N PHE A 48 -5.74 0.62 -4.80
CA PHE A 48 -6.46 0.29 -3.56
C PHE A 48 -7.81 -0.32 -3.91
N THR A 49 -8.22 -1.35 -3.17
CA THR A 49 -9.46 -2.10 -3.43
C THR A 49 -10.70 -1.23 -3.31
N GLY A 50 -10.71 -0.25 -2.39
CA GLY A 50 -11.77 0.76 -2.26
C GLY A 50 -11.64 1.94 -3.23
N GLY A 51 -10.72 1.90 -4.19
CA GLY A 51 -10.46 2.99 -5.15
C GLY A 51 -9.42 4.01 -4.69
N VAL A 52 -8.78 4.67 -5.66
CA VAL A 52 -7.65 5.59 -5.40
C VAL A 52 -8.09 6.82 -4.60
N ASN A 53 -9.32 7.30 -4.79
CA ASN A 53 -9.85 8.45 -4.04
C ASN A 53 -9.99 8.15 -2.54
N VAL A 54 -10.48 6.95 -2.18
CA VAL A 54 -10.57 6.50 -0.78
C VAL A 54 -9.18 6.36 -0.18
N LYS A 55 -8.22 5.80 -0.92
CA LYS A 55 -6.82 5.72 -0.47
C LYS A 55 -6.25 7.10 -0.16
N LYS A 56 -6.45 8.05 -1.08
CA LYS A 56 -5.99 9.44 -0.93
C LYS A 56 -6.62 10.08 0.30
N PHE A 57 -7.93 9.95 0.47
CA PHE A 57 -8.65 10.45 1.63
C PHE A 57 -8.11 9.89 2.95
N LEU A 58 -7.96 8.57 3.06
CA LEU A 58 -7.43 7.91 4.26
C LEU A 58 -6.01 8.40 4.59
N LEU A 59 -5.14 8.47 3.58
CA LEU A 59 -3.78 8.98 3.77
C LEU A 59 -3.74 10.44 4.20
N THR A 60 -4.65 11.29 3.69
CA THR A 60 -4.76 12.71 4.09
C THR A 60 -5.21 12.83 5.54
N VAL A 61 -6.28 12.13 5.94
CA VAL A 61 -6.79 12.16 7.33
C VAL A 61 -5.76 11.62 8.31
N GLU A 62 -4.91 10.68 7.89
CA GLU A 62 -3.80 10.16 8.68
C GLU A 62 -2.54 11.05 8.69
N GLY A 63 -2.52 12.18 7.98
CA GLY A 63 -1.34 13.04 7.85
C GLY A 63 -0.15 12.35 7.16
N ALA A 64 -0.41 11.37 6.29
CA ALA A 64 0.60 10.53 5.65
C ALA A 64 0.83 10.87 4.17
N LEU A 65 0.07 11.83 3.62
CA LEU A 65 0.18 12.28 2.24
C LEU A 65 1.18 13.42 2.10
#